data_AF-A0A7K2P8E6-F1
#
_entry.id   AF-A0A7K2P8E6-F1
#
_cell.length_a   1.000
_cell.length_b   1.000
_cell.length_c   1.000
_cell.angle_alpha   90.00
_cell.angle_beta   90.00
_cell.angle_gamma   90.00
#
_symmetry.space_group_name_H-M   'P 1'
#
loop_
_entity.id
_entity.type
_entity.pdbx_description
1 polymer ?
#
loop_
_entity_poly.entity_id
_entity_poly.type
_entity_poly.pdbx_seq_one_letter_code
_entity_poly.pdbx_strand_id
1 'polypeptide(L)'
;MNGFAWGAFAIGLGWAAAAALAVMLATFAVAVRKGMHRVVDVAWGLGFAAVAVVTCVGAAAAGQGDPGRRTLVAALTVAWGLRLAAHIARR
;
A
#
# COMPACT_ATOMS: atom_id res chain seq x y z
N MET A 1 -20.72 0.35 22.48
CA MET A 1 -19.69 0.44 21.41
C MET A 1 -18.33 0.40 22.09
N ASN A 2 -17.41 -0.49 21.67
CA ASN A 2 -16.25 -0.96 22.45
C ASN A 2 -15.06 0.04 22.61
N GLY A 3 -15.29 1.35 22.67
CA GLY A 3 -14.23 2.38 22.80
C GLY A 3 -13.27 2.50 21.61
N PHE A 4 -13.38 1.61 20.63
CA PHE A 4 -12.56 1.61 19.42
C PHE A 4 -12.94 2.75 18.47
N ALA A 5 -11.93 3.39 17.87
CA ALA A 5 -12.10 4.51 16.96
C ALA A 5 -12.56 4.07 15.56
N TRP A 6 -13.79 3.54 15.46
CA TRP A 6 -14.39 3.00 14.23
C TRP A 6 -14.36 3.99 13.05
N GLY A 7 -14.61 5.28 13.30
CA GLY A 7 -14.56 6.30 12.25
C GLY A 7 -13.16 6.48 11.66
N ALA A 8 -12.13 6.61 12.51
CA ALA A 8 -10.75 6.72 12.07
C ALA A 8 -10.28 5.44 11.34
N PHE A 9 -10.71 4.28 11.83
CA PHE A 9 -10.46 3.00 11.17
C PHE A 9 -11.09 2.93 9.78
N ALA A 10 -12.38 3.30 9.64
CA ALA A 10 -13.08 3.27 8.36
C ALA A 10 -12.46 4.24 7.33
N ILE A 11 -12.03 5.43 7.78
CA ILE A 11 -11.29 6.38 6.93
C ILE A 11 -9.96 5.78 6.46
N GLY A 12 -9.19 5.18 7.39
CA GLY A 12 -7.94 4.51 7.05
C GLY A 12 -8.14 3.36 6.06
N LEU A 13 -9.21 2.58 6.23
CA LEU A 13 -9.60 1.51 5.32
C LEU A 13 -9.95 2.04 3.92
N GLY A 14 -10.70 3.15 3.85
CA GLY A 14 -11.01 3.82 2.58
C GLY A 14 -9.76 4.27 1.84
N TRP A 15 -8.80 4.89 2.55
CA TRP A 15 -7.53 5.30 1.96
C TRP A 15 -6.68 4.11 1.49
N ALA A 16 -6.63 3.02 2.25
CA ALA A 16 -5.95 1.80 1.86
C ALA A 16 -6.56 1.20 0.59
N ALA A 17 -7.90 1.10 0.52
CA ALA A 17 -8.61 0.60 -0.63
C ALA A 17 -8.38 1.46 -1.88
N ALA A 18 -8.41 2.79 -1.74
CA ALA A 18 -8.14 3.73 -2.83
C ALA A 18 -6.69 3.57 -3.36
N ALA A 19 -5.70 3.44 -2.47
CA ALA A 19 -4.31 3.23 -2.85
C ALA A 19 -4.13 1.89 -3.60
N ALA A 20 -4.69 0.80 -3.08
CA ALA A 20 -4.64 -0.50 -3.73
C ALA A 20 -5.31 -0.47 -5.12
N LEU A 21 -6.50 0.13 -5.21
CA LEU A 21 -7.23 0.29 -6.47
C LEU A 21 -6.42 1.11 -7.49
N ALA A 22 -5.79 2.21 -7.07
CA ALA A 22 -4.97 3.03 -7.94
C ALA A 22 -3.76 2.24 -8.51
N VAL A 23 -3.09 1.44 -7.68
CA VAL A 23 -1.98 0.58 -8.14
C VAL A 23 -2.48 -0.48 -9.12
N MET A 24 -3.62 -1.12 -8.84
CA MET A 24 -4.20 -2.13 -9.72
C MET A 24 -4.66 -1.55 -11.07
N LEU A 25 -5.29 -0.37 -11.07
CA LEU A 25 -5.70 0.32 -12.31
C LEU A 25 -4.49 0.78 -13.13
N ALA A 26 -3.45 1.32 -12.48
CA ALA A 26 -2.21 1.67 -13.17
C ALA A 26 -1.55 0.43 -13.79
N THR A 27 -1.51 -0.68 -13.06
CA THR A 27 -1.00 -1.96 -13.54
C THR A 27 -1.80 -2.48 -14.73
N PHE A 28 -3.12 -2.42 -14.64
CA PHE A 28 -4.02 -2.81 -15.72
C PHE A 28 -3.78 -1.97 -16.98
N ALA A 29 -3.69 -0.64 -16.84
CA ALA A 29 -3.40 0.25 -17.96
C ALA A 29 -2.03 -0.04 -18.61
N VAL A 30 -1.02 -0.43 -17.83
CA VAL A 30 0.29 -0.86 -18.34
C VAL A 30 0.19 -2.22 -19.04
N ALA A 31 -0.53 -3.18 -18.44
CA ALA A 31 -0.70 -4.53 -18.97
C ALA A 31 -1.43 -4.51 -20.33
N VAL A 32 -2.50 -3.72 -20.46
CA VAL A 32 -3.24 -3.54 -21.72
C VAL A 32 -2.34 -2.95 -22.80
N ARG A 33 -1.50 -1.96 -22.47
CA ARG A 33 -0.58 -1.35 -23.44
C ARG A 33 0.57 -2.29 -23.86
N LYS A 34 1.06 -3.14 -22.95
CA LYS A 34 2.19 -4.04 -23.22
C LYS A 34 1.77 -5.43 -23.73
N GLY A 35 0.49 -5.79 -23.65
CA GLY A 35 0.00 -7.14 -23.99
C GLY A 35 0.51 -8.24 -23.06
N MET A 36 1.14 -7.88 -21.94
CA MET A 36 1.83 -8.79 -21.02
C MET A 36 1.15 -8.75 -19.65
N HIS A 37 0.55 -9.86 -19.23
CA HIS A 37 -0.18 -9.97 -17.96
C HIS A 37 0.72 -10.25 -16.75
N ARG A 38 2.00 -10.60 -16.97
CA ARG A 38 2.97 -10.92 -15.91
C ARG A 38 3.33 -9.73 -15.01
N VAL A 39 2.83 -8.52 -15.33
CA VAL A 39 3.08 -7.28 -14.57
C VAL A 39 2.30 -7.29 -13.24
N VAL A 40 1.24 -8.10 -13.12
CA VAL A 40 0.41 -8.16 -11.91
C VAL A 40 1.19 -8.63 -10.67
N ASP A 41 2.15 -9.54 -10.85
CA ASP A 41 2.95 -10.06 -9.74
C ASP A 41 3.89 -8.98 -9.16
N VAL A 42 4.38 -8.08 -10.00
CA VAL A 42 5.17 -6.90 -9.59
C VAL A 42 4.28 -5.89 -8.86
N ALA A 43 3.04 -5.73 -9.33
CA ALA A 43 2.08 -4.79 -8.77
C ALA A 43 1.67 -5.10 -7.33
N TRP A 44 1.70 -6.37 -6.92
CA TRP A 44 1.42 -6.75 -5.54
C TRP A 44 2.41 -6.12 -4.56
N GLY A 45 3.72 -6.21 -4.85
CA GLY A 45 4.76 -5.60 -4.02
C GLY A 45 4.61 -4.07 -3.92
N LEU A 46 4.23 -3.42 -5.04
CA LEU A 46 3.96 -1.98 -5.08
C LEU A 46 2.67 -1.60 -4.34
N GLY A 47 1.64 -2.44 -4.42
CA GLY A 47 0.37 -2.26 -3.71
C GLY A 47 0.56 -2.24 -2.20
N PHE A 48 1.32 -3.19 -1.66
CA PHE A 48 1.64 -3.23 -0.23
C PHE A 48 2.43 -1.99 0.22
N ALA A 49 3.42 -1.56 -0.58
CA ALA A 49 4.18 -0.35 -0.29
C ALA A 49 3.28 0.90 -0.29
N ALA A 50 2.39 1.04 -1.27
CA ALA A 50 1.47 2.17 -1.36
C ALA A 50 0.50 2.24 -0.17
N VAL A 51 -0.11 1.11 0.21
CA VAL A 51 -1.00 1.04 1.37
C VAL A 51 -0.27 1.40 2.66
N ALA A 52 0.95 0.88 2.86
CA ALA A 52 1.75 1.18 4.04
C ALA A 52 2.08 2.68 4.16
N VAL A 53 2.46 3.33 3.05
CA VAL A 53 2.76 4.77 3.03
C VAL A 53 1.50 5.58 3.34
N VAL A 54 0.40 5.33 2.64
CA VAL A 54 -0.83 6.12 2.77
C VAL A 54 -1.43 5.99 4.17
N THR A 55 -1.46 4.77 4.73
CA THR A 55 -1.97 4.55 6.09
C THR A 55 -1.06 5.15 7.17
N CYS A 56 0.27 5.09 7.00
CA CYS A 56 1.22 5.72 7.91
C CYS A 56 1.10 7.25 7.90
N VAL A 57 1.02 7.86 6.72
CA VAL A 57 0.86 9.32 6.56
C VAL A 57 -0.51 9.77 7.09
N GLY A 58 -1.58 9.02 6.79
CA GLY A 58 -2.92 9.32 7.31
C GLY A 58 -2.98 9.23 8.83
N ALA A 59 -2.38 8.19 9.43
CA ALA A 59 -2.27 8.08 10.89
C ALA A 59 -1.42 9.20 11.48
N ALA A 60 -0.33 9.60 10.81
CA ALA A 60 0.51 10.73 11.22
C ALA A 60 -0.26 12.05 11.24
N ALA A 61 -1.00 12.36 10.17
CA ALA A 61 -1.81 13.57 10.07
C ALA A 61 -2.93 13.62 11.11
N ALA A 62 -3.52 12.46 11.44
CA ALA A 62 -4.56 12.35 12.45
C ALA A 62 -4.02 12.30 13.90
N GLY A 63 -2.69 12.37 14.10
CA GLY A 63 -2.07 12.27 15.42
C GLY A 63 -2.25 10.89 16.07
N GLN A 64 -2.44 9.83 15.28
CA GLN A 64 -2.76 8.49 15.76
C GLN A 64 -1.57 7.53 15.71
N GLY A 65 -1.54 6.64 16.71
CA GLY A 65 -0.53 5.60 16.85
C GLY A 65 0.83 6.13 17.29
N ASP A 66 1.68 5.21 17.75
CA ASP A 66 3.05 5.51 18.13
C ASP A 66 3.89 5.89 16.89
N PRO A 67 4.57 7.05 16.87
CA PRO A 67 5.34 7.50 15.71
C PRO A 67 6.48 6.56 15.31
N GLY A 68 7.19 5.98 16.28
CA GLY A 68 8.30 5.07 16.01
C GLY A 68 7.82 3.78 15.35
N ARG A 69 6.81 3.14 15.95
CA ARG A 69 6.24 1.89 15.47
C ARG A 69 5.58 2.03 14.10
N ARG A 70 4.77 3.07 13.88
CA ARG A 70 4.11 3.26 12.56
C ARG A 70 5.13 3.45 11.44
N THR A 71 6.18 4.23 11.71
CA THR A 71 7.22 4.53 10.72
C THR A 71 8.07 3.29 10.45
N LEU A 72 8.44 2.54 11.49
CA LEU A 72 9.20 1.31 11.36
C LEU A 72 8.44 0.26 10.54
N VAL A 73 7.17 0.03 10.87
CA VAL A 73 6.33 -0.93 10.12
C VAL A 73 6.20 -0.49 8.67
N ALA A 74 5.88 0.78 8.42
CA ALA A 74 5.76 1.29 7.06
C ALA A 74 7.06 1.15 6.26
N ALA A 75 8.21 1.51 6.85
CA ALA A 75 9.51 1.42 6.20
C ALA A 75 9.87 -0.04 5.85
N LEU A 76 9.66 -0.97 6.79
CA LEU A 76 9.93 -2.39 6.55
C LEU A 76 9.00 -2.97 5.47
N THR A 77 7.71 -2.63 5.50
CA THR A 77 6.75 -3.06 4.47
C THR A 77 7.11 -2.52 3.10
N VAL A 78 7.48 -1.24 3.00
CA VAL A 78 7.92 -0.62 1.73
C VAL A 78 9.21 -1.29 1.22
N ALA A 79 10.22 -1.44 2.07
CA ALA A 79 11.48 -2.06 1.69
C ALA A 79 11.28 -3.50 1.18
N TRP A 80 10.44 -4.27 1.88
CA TRP A 80 10.10 -5.63 1.47
C TRP A 80 9.29 -5.66 0.18
N GLY A 81 8.25 -4.82 0.05
CA GLY A 81 7.38 -4.78 -1.12
C GLY A 81 8.12 -4.37 -2.39
N LEU A 82 8.99 -3.37 -2.30
CA LEU A 82 9.87 -2.95 -3.40
C LEU A 82 10.89 -4.03 -3.77
N ARG A 83 11.50 -4.69 -2.79
CA ARG A 83 12.41 -5.81 -3.04
C ARG A 83 11.71 -6.95 -3.77
N LEU A 84 10.49 -7.30 -3.36
CA LEU A 84 9.69 -8.35 -4.00
C LEU A 84 9.34 -7.97 -5.43
N ALA A 85 8.82 -6.76 -5.64
CA ALA A 85 8.51 -6.22 -6.97
C ALA A 85 9.73 -6.25 -7.90
N ALA A 86 10.88 -5.77 -7.42
CA ALA A 86 12.13 -5.76 -8.18
C ALA A 86 12.70 -7.17 -8.43
N HIS A 87 12.45 -8.15 -7.54
CA HIS A 87 12.86 -9.54 -7.78
C HIS A 87 12.03 -10.17 -8.91
N ILE A 88 10.71 -9.98 -8.90
CA ILE A 88 9.79 -10.52 -9.90
C ILE A 88 9.97 -9.85 -11.26
N ALA A 89 10.21 -8.53 -11.27
CA ALA A 89 10.46 -7.77 -12.50
C ALA A 89 11.78 -8.15 -13.20
N ARG A 90 12.73 -8.74 -12.46
CA ARG A 90 14.04 -9.17 -13.00
C ARG A 90 14.11 -10.66 -13.39
N ARG A 91 13.13 -11.48 -12.99
CA ARG A 91 12.96 -12.83 -13.56
C ARG A 91 12.25 -12.75 -14.92
#